data_AF-A0A497PJL4-F1
#
_entry.id   AF-A0A497PJL4-F1
#
_cell.length_a   1.000
_cell.length_b   1.000
_cell.length_c   1.000
_cell.angle_alpha   90.00
_cell.angle_beta   90.00
_cell.angle_gamma   90.00
#
_symmetry.space_group_name_H-M   'P 1'
#
loop_
_entity.id
_entity.type
_entity.pdbx_description
1 polymer ?
#
loop_
_entity_poly.entity_id
_entity_poly.type
_entity_poly.pdbx_seq_one_letter_code
_entity_poly.pdbx_strand_id
1 'polypeptide(L)'
;MYEHQRALLSGNEAFARGAIEAGIGVCTSYPGTPSTEIAETLSRLSTETGMYVEWSANEKVALEVAAGASWMGVPAMCSMKSLGLNVASDFLLNLNLSGTGPGGLVIVVCDDPRGHSSSNEQDSRFYARAAQIPLLEPSTCQQAKDIVTYGLDLSREFEIPVMIRSTTRLSHSRGVVELGDASSCSPVPSDVLPSRLY
;
A
#
# COMPACT_ATOMS: atom_id res chain seq x y z
N MET A 1 19.96 -24.22 -3.33
CA MET A 1 18.58 -24.59 -2.91
C MET A 1 18.32 -23.78 -1.65
N TYR A 2 17.79 -22.56 -1.77
CA TYR A 2 17.46 -21.74 -0.61
C TYR A 2 16.09 -22.18 -0.08
N GLU A 3 16.07 -22.59 1.18
CA GLU A 3 14.87 -23.09 1.86
C GLU A 3 13.87 -21.95 2.01
N HIS A 4 12.69 -22.07 1.39
CA HIS A 4 11.64 -21.06 1.50
C HIS A 4 11.18 -20.99 2.96
N GLN A 5 11.60 -19.94 3.66
CA GLN A 5 11.24 -19.73 5.05
C GLN A 5 9.72 -19.50 5.14
N ARG A 6 9.05 -20.19 6.06
CA ARG A 6 7.61 -20.03 6.31
C ARG A 6 7.38 -19.33 7.63
N ALA A 7 6.44 -18.40 7.66
CA ALA A 7 6.05 -17.68 8.87
C ALA A 7 4.54 -17.62 9.04
N LEU A 8 4.09 -17.53 10.29
CA LEU A 8 2.69 -17.25 10.65
C LEU A 8 2.51 -15.73 10.74
N LEU A 9 1.88 -15.14 9.73
CA LEU A 9 1.66 -13.70 9.63
C LEU A 9 0.17 -13.39 9.62
N SER A 10 -0.21 -12.25 10.21
CA SER A 10 -1.50 -11.62 9.95
C SER A 10 -1.58 -11.08 8.53
N GLY A 11 -2.78 -10.76 8.03
CA GLY A 11 -2.92 -10.10 6.73
C GLY A 11 -2.15 -8.78 6.65
N ASN A 12 -2.18 -7.98 7.71
CA ASN A 12 -1.42 -6.71 7.77
C ASN A 12 0.10 -6.94 7.78
N GLU A 13 0.59 -7.92 8.56
CA GLU A 13 2.01 -8.31 8.53
C GLU A 13 2.41 -8.87 7.16
N ALA A 14 1.49 -9.54 6.45
CA ALA A 14 1.73 -10.06 5.11
C ALA A 14 1.81 -8.95 4.06
N PHE A 15 0.95 -7.92 4.12
CA PHE A 15 1.11 -6.72 3.28
C PHE A 15 2.44 -6.02 3.52
N ALA A 16 2.83 -5.88 4.79
CA ALA A 16 4.13 -5.30 5.15
C ALA A 16 5.29 -6.15 4.57
N ARG A 17 5.20 -7.48 4.66
CA ARG A 17 6.18 -8.37 4.04
C ARG A 17 6.23 -8.19 2.51
N GLY A 18 5.06 -8.10 1.87
CA GLY A 18 4.95 -7.84 0.43
C GLY A 18 5.59 -6.52 0.03
N ALA A 19 5.44 -5.46 0.82
CA ALA A 19 6.09 -4.17 0.57
C ALA A 19 7.61 -4.27 0.56
N ILE A 20 8.18 -5.02 1.52
CA ILE A 20 9.63 -5.25 1.61
C ILE A 20 10.13 -6.08 0.42
N GLU A 21 9.42 -7.15 0.05
CA GLU A 21 9.77 -7.99 -1.11
C GLU A 21 9.59 -7.27 -2.45
N ALA A 22 8.65 -6.33 -2.54
CA ALA A 22 8.40 -5.52 -3.74
C ALA A 22 9.40 -4.37 -3.93
N GLY A 23 10.27 -4.12 -2.95
CA GLY A 23 11.23 -3.02 -3.01
C GLY A 23 10.60 -1.65 -2.75
N ILE A 24 9.54 -1.57 -1.93
CA ILE A 24 8.91 -0.29 -1.56
C ILE A 24 9.85 0.54 -0.70
N GLY A 25 10.17 1.74 -1.19
CA GLY A 25 11.11 2.66 -0.55
C GLY A 25 10.45 3.67 0.38
N VAL A 26 9.17 4.00 0.14
CA VAL A 26 8.39 4.94 0.95
C VAL A 26 7.05 4.30 1.32
N CYS A 27 6.74 4.26 2.61
CA CYS A 27 5.43 3.89 3.12
C CYS A 27 4.87 5.00 4.01
N THR A 28 3.66 5.45 3.73
CA THR A 28 2.96 6.43 4.55
C THR A 28 1.61 5.90 5.02
N SER A 29 1.16 6.39 6.17
CA SER A 29 -0.12 5.99 6.73
C SER A 29 -0.65 7.05 7.68
N TYR A 30 -1.96 7.02 7.93
CA TYR A 30 -2.56 7.63 9.11
C TYR A 30 -3.19 6.53 9.98
N PRO A 31 -3.16 6.63 11.33
CA PRO A 31 -3.69 5.58 12.19
C PRO A 31 -5.18 5.32 11.95
N GLY A 32 -5.56 4.06 11.77
CA GLY A 32 -6.94 3.67 11.58
C GLY A 32 -7.12 2.16 11.52
N THR A 33 -7.85 1.58 12.47
CA THR A 33 -8.20 0.16 12.43
C THR A 33 -9.13 -0.10 11.23
N PRO A 34 -8.88 -1.15 10.41
CA PRO A 34 -7.95 -2.27 10.61
C PRO A 34 -6.63 -2.22 9.80
N SER A 35 -6.09 -1.05 9.46
CA SER A 35 -4.87 -0.93 8.64
C SER A 35 -3.58 -0.64 9.42
N THR A 36 -3.68 -0.21 10.69
CA THR A 36 -2.57 0.34 11.48
C THR A 36 -1.33 -0.56 11.52
N GLU A 37 -1.51 -1.87 11.66
CA GLU A 37 -0.40 -2.81 11.85
C GLU A 37 0.52 -2.94 10.62
N ILE A 38 0.08 -2.50 9.43
CA ILE A 38 0.91 -2.46 8.22
C ILE A 38 2.09 -1.50 8.47
N ALA A 39 1.78 -0.23 8.76
CA ALA A 39 2.79 0.80 8.99
C ALA A 39 3.58 0.56 10.27
N GLU A 40 3.00 0.00 11.34
CA GLU A 40 3.74 -0.37 12.54
C GLU A 40 4.78 -1.48 12.26
N THR A 41 4.41 -2.48 11.46
CA THR A 41 5.32 -3.57 11.08
C THR A 41 6.46 -3.04 10.22
N LEU A 42 6.15 -2.20 9.23
CA LEU A 42 7.16 -1.56 8.38
C LEU A 42 8.06 -0.62 9.17
N SER A 43 7.52 0.14 10.12
CA SER A 43 8.28 1.07 10.96
C SER A 43 9.33 0.32 11.80
N ARG A 44 8.98 -0.83 12.38
CA ARG A 44 9.93 -1.69 13.12
C ARG A 44 11.07 -2.21 12.24
N LEU A 45 10.82 -2.42 10.95
CA LEU A 45 11.79 -2.96 9.98
C LEU A 45 12.48 -1.87 9.15
N SER A 46 12.13 -0.59 9.34
CA SER A 46 12.60 0.53 8.52
C SER A 46 14.12 0.70 8.54
N THR A 47 14.75 0.55 9.72
CA THR A 47 16.21 0.69 9.87
C THR A 47 16.98 -0.43 9.15
N GLU A 48 16.44 -1.65 9.16
CA GLU A 48 17.06 -2.81 8.51
C GLU A 48 16.86 -2.79 6.99
N THR A 49 15.70 -2.29 6.56
CA THR A 49 15.30 -2.29 5.14
C THR A 49 15.74 -1.03 4.39
N GLY A 50 16.04 0.07 5.10
CA GLY A 50 16.33 1.39 4.51
C GLY A 50 15.10 2.12 3.96
N MET A 51 13.90 1.57 4.19
CA MET A 51 12.62 2.16 3.81
C MET A 51 12.28 3.35 4.70
N TYR A 52 11.76 4.41 4.08
CA TYR A 52 11.16 5.53 4.80
C TYR A 52 9.72 5.18 5.20
N VAL A 53 9.41 5.26 6.49
CA VAL A 53 8.06 4.97 7.00
C VAL A 53 7.59 6.13 7.87
N GLU A 54 6.41 6.68 7.58
CA GLU A 54 5.87 7.85 8.27
C GLU A 54 4.40 7.68 8.67
N TRP A 55 4.08 8.14 9.89
CA TRP A 55 2.73 8.53 10.26
C TRP A 55 2.49 9.99 9.86
N SER A 56 1.64 10.20 8.86
CA SER A 56 1.36 11.55 8.35
C SER A 56 0.31 12.29 9.18
N ALA A 57 0.07 13.56 8.87
CA ALA A 57 -0.87 14.40 9.62
C ALA A 57 -2.35 13.98 9.45
N ASN A 58 -2.70 13.43 8.29
CA ASN A 58 -3.99 12.82 7.95
C ASN A 58 -3.83 11.94 6.70
N GLU A 59 -4.90 11.27 6.25
CA GLU A 59 -4.88 10.36 5.11
C GLU A 59 -4.60 11.04 3.77
N LYS A 60 -5.07 12.28 3.59
CA LYS A 60 -4.80 13.05 2.37
C LYS A 60 -3.30 13.33 2.26
N VAL A 61 -2.68 13.82 3.34
CA VAL A 61 -1.24 14.07 3.38
C VAL A 61 -0.45 12.76 3.20
N ALA A 62 -0.89 11.66 3.81
CA ALA A 62 -0.26 10.35 3.61
C ALA A 62 -0.23 9.98 2.12
N LEU A 63 -1.36 10.11 1.42
CA LEU A 63 -1.44 9.80 0.00
C LEU A 63 -0.61 10.77 -0.88
N GLU A 64 -0.59 12.06 -0.54
CA GLU A 64 0.22 13.08 -1.23
C GLU A 64 1.73 12.79 -1.12
N VAL A 65 2.22 12.42 0.06
CA VAL A 65 3.64 12.07 0.27
C VAL A 65 4.02 10.81 -0.52
N ALA A 66 3.17 9.77 -0.50
CA ALA A 66 3.41 8.55 -1.25
C ALA A 66 3.38 8.80 -2.78
N ALA A 67 2.45 9.61 -3.27
CA ALA A 67 2.42 10.02 -4.67
C ALA A 67 3.67 10.82 -5.06
N GLY A 68 4.12 11.75 -4.21
CA GLY A 68 5.36 12.49 -4.40
C GLY A 68 6.59 11.60 -4.53
N ALA A 69 6.70 10.57 -3.67
CA ALA A 69 7.77 9.58 -3.77
C ALA A 69 7.71 8.80 -5.10
N SER A 70 6.51 8.35 -5.48
CA SER A 70 6.28 7.63 -6.74
C SER A 70 6.66 8.45 -7.97
N TRP A 71 6.32 9.74 -7.98
CA TRP A 71 6.75 10.66 -9.04
C TRP A 71 8.26 10.76 -9.13
N MET A 72 8.97 10.74 -8.01
CA MET A 72 10.43 10.73 -7.98
C MET A 72 11.04 9.35 -8.27
N GLY A 73 10.27 8.39 -8.82
CA GLY A 73 10.78 7.06 -9.15
C GLY A 73 10.97 6.14 -7.94
N VAL A 74 10.57 6.58 -6.74
CA VAL A 74 10.68 5.77 -5.53
C VAL A 74 9.39 4.96 -5.36
N PRO A 75 9.44 3.62 -5.25
CA PRO A 75 8.24 2.82 -5.18
C PRO A 75 7.54 3.04 -3.84
N ALA A 76 6.24 3.30 -3.89
CA ALA A 76 5.52 3.83 -2.74
C ALA A 76 4.28 2.99 -2.36
N MET A 77 4.01 2.96 -1.06
CA MET A 77 2.79 2.42 -0.47
C MET A 77 2.12 3.48 0.39
N CYS A 78 0.79 3.58 0.30
CA CYS A 78 -0.02 4.28 1.28
C CYS A 78 -1.04 3.32 1.88
N SER A 79 -1.13 3.23 3.20
CA SER A 79 -2.11 2.38 3.89
C SER A 79 -3.10 3.22 4.71
N MET A 80 -4.38 2.86 4.66
CA MET A 80 -5.43 3.48 5.48
C MET A 80 -6.68 2.60 5.60
N LYS A 81 -7.59 2.95 6.51
CA LYS A 81 -8.93 2.37 6.55
C LYS A 81 -9.86 3.05 5.54
N SER A 82 -10.97 2.41 5.21
CA SER A 82 -11.98 2.95 4.28
C SER A 82 -12.51 4.35 4.66
N LEU A 83 -12.75 4.63 5.95
CA LEU A 83 -13.21 5.98 6.34
C LEU A 83 -12.17 7.07 6.07
N GLY A 84 -10.90 6.71 6.22
CA GLY A 84 -9.77 7.59 5.92
C GLY A 84 -9.62 7.83 4.42
N LEU A 85 -10.01 6.86 3.58
CA LEU A 85 -10.08 7.05 2.13
C LEU A 85 -11.03 8.19 1.74
N ASN A 86 -12.11 8.43 2.51
CA ASN A 86 -12.97 9.59 2.25
C ASN A 86 -12.19 10.90 2.38
N VAL A 87 -11.29 11.00 3.37
CA VAL A 87 -10.45 12.18 3.61
C VAL A 87 -9.45 12.36 2.46
N ALA A 88 -8.88 11.27 1.95
CA ALA A 88 -7.94 11.29 0.83
C ALA A 88 -8.60 11.36 -0.56
N SER A 89 -9.93 11.24 -0.65
CA SER A 89 -10.64 11.01 -1.91
C SER A 89 -10.48 12.12 -2.94
N ASP A 90 -10.47 13.37 -2.51
CA ASP A 90 -10.24 14.54 -3.38
C ASP A 90 -8.91 14.41 -4.13
N PHE A 91 -7.85 14.03 -3.44
CA PHE A 91 -6.54 13.82 -4.06
C PHE A 91 -6.52 12.55 -4.91
N LEU A 92 -7.08 11.44 -4.42
CA LEU A 92 -7.16 10.17 -5.17
C LEU A 92 -7.83 10.33 -6.54
N LEU A 93 -8.95 11.05 -6.60
CA LEU A 93 -9.72 11.23 -7.83
C LEU A 93 -8.96 12.05 -8.89
N ASN A 94 -8.01 12.90 -8.46
CA ASN A 94 -7.14 13.65 -9.37
C ASN A 94 -5.84 12.89 -9.69
N LEU A 95 -5.37 12.01 -8.79
CA LEU A 95 -4.09 11.31 -8.94
C LEU A 95 -4.03 10.45 -10.21
N ASN A 96 -5.14 9.84 -10.63
CA ASN A 96 -5.19 9.08 -11.88
C ASN A 96 -4.96 9.96 -13.12
N LEU A 97 -5.29 11.25 -13.06
CA LEU A 97 -5.07 12.19 -14.17
C LEU A 97 -3.59 12.59 -14.29
N SER A 98 -2.91 12.77 -13.16
CA SER A 98 -1.48 13.10 -13.11
C SER A 98 -0.57 11.87 -13.23
N GLY A 99 -1.13 10.68 -13.02
CA GLY A 99 -0.39 9.42 -12.98
C GLY A 99 0.49 9.28 -11.73
N THR A 100 1.17 8.15 -11.63
CA THR A 100 2.08 7.82 -10.53
C THR A 100 3.55 7.99 -10.88
N GLY A 101 3.89 8.15 -12.15
CA GLY A 101 5.27 8.11 -12.61
C GLY A 101 5.93 6.72 -12.46
N PRO A 102 7.26 6.63 -12.64
CA PRO A 102 7.96 5.36 -12.79
C PRO A 102 8.17 4.60 -11.48
N GLY A 103 7.96 5.24 -10.32
CA GLY A 103 8.10 4.59 -9.01
C GLY A 103 7.01 3.54 -8.78
N GLY A 104 5.78 3.86 -9.20
CA GLY A 104 4.57 3.09 -8.91
C GLY A 104 4.05 3.34 -7.50
N LEU A 105 2.73 3.29 -7.35
CA LEU A 105 2.02 3.52 -6.10
C LEU A 105 0.93 2.46 -5.89
N VAL A 106 1.03 1.77 -4.75
CA VAL A 106 -0.05 0.90 -4.25
C VAL A 106 -0.74 1.54 -3.05
N ILE A 107 -2.07 1.52 -3.06
CA ILE A 107 -2.90 2.07 -1.98
C ILE A 107 -3.64 0.92 -1.31
N VAL A 108 -3.19 0.53 -0.12
CA VAL A 108 -3.82 -0.54 0.67
C VAL A 108 -4.94 0.04 1.51
N VAL A 109 -6.18 -0.25 1.12
CA VAL A 109 -7.38 0.22 1.84
C VAL A 109 -8.02 -0.95 2.56
N CYS A 110 -8.09 -0.85 3.88
CA CYS A 110 -8.71 -1.88 4.71
C CYS A 110 -10.15 -1.49 5.05
N ASP A 111 -11.11 -2.13 4.38
CA ASP A 111 -12.53 -1.96 4.67
C ASP A 111 -12.90 -2.62 6.01
N ASP A 112 -13.94 -2.11 6.65
CA ASP A 112 -14.49 -2.66 7.88
C ASP A 112 -15.94 -3.12 7.71
N PRO A 113 -16.17 -4.27 7.04
CA PRO A 113 -17.51 -4.83 6.91
C PRO A 113 -18.18 -4.98 8.26
N ARG A 114 -19.46 -4.59 8.39
CA ARG A 114 -20.23 -4.53 9.64
C ARG A 114 -19.75 -3.51 10.68
N GLY A 115 -18.76 -2.68 10.36
CA GLY A 115 -18.28 -1.59 11.23
C GLY A 115 -17.78 -2.07 12.59
N HIS A 116 -16.93 -3.09 12.65
CA HIS A 116 -16.40 -3.62 13.91
C HIS A 116 -15.59 -2.58 14.72
N SER A 117 -14.97 -1.65 14.02
CA SER A 117 -14.11 -0.57 14.53
C SER A 117 -14.47 0.80 13.94
N SER A 118 -15.61 0.88 13.25
CA SER A 118 -16.02 2.04 12.45
C SER A 118 -17.48 2.39 12.71
N SER A 119 -17.82 3.66 12.59
CA SER A 119 -19.20 4.12 12.75
C SER A 119 -20.16 3.61 11.67
N ASN A 120 -19.62 3.24 10.50
CA ASN A 120 -20.37 2.69 9.37
C ASN A 120 -19.52 1.67 8.59
N GLU A 121 -20.20 0.89 7.75
CA GLU A 121 -19.56 0.05 6.74
C GLU A 121 -19.41 0.87 5.44
N GLN A 122 -18.24 0.76 4.82
CA GLN A 122 -17.94 1.38 3.53
C GLN A 122 -17.27 0.37 2.61
N ASP A 123 -17.41 0.60 1.31
CA ASP A 123 -16.91 -0.27 0.26
C ASP A 123 -16.01 0.53 -0.69
N SER A 124 -14.71 0.29 -0.58
CA SER A 124 -13.70 1.01 -1.35
C SER A 124 -13.76 0.76 -2.86
N ARG A 125 -14.50 -0.27 -3.32
CA ARG A 125 -14.73 -0.53 -4.76
C ARG A 125 -15.41 0.63 -5.47
N PHE A 126 -16.24 1.41 -4.76
CA PHE A 126 -16.87 2.59 -5.35
C PHE A 126 -15.86 3.71 -5.63
N TYR A 127 -14.85 3.89 -4.76
CA TYR A 127 -13.79 4.86 -4.98
C TYR A 127 -12.87 4.46 -6.13
N ALA A 128 -12.45 3.19 -6.21
CA ALA A 128 -11.65 2.72 -7.33
C ALA A 128 -12.40 2.90 -8.68
N ARG A 129 -13.70 2.59 -8.70
CA ARG A 129 -14.54 2.84 -9.88
C ARG A 129 -14.62 4.33 -10.22
N ALA A 130 -14.85 5.20 -9.22
CA ALA A 130 -14.94 6.64 -9.46
C ALA A 130 -13.60 7.23 -9.96
N ALA A 131 -12.48 6.77 -9.40
CA ALA A 131 -11.14 7.18 -9.81
C ALA A 131 -10.69 6.56 -11.15
N GLN A 132 -11.41 5.56 -11.68
CA GLN A 132 -11.05 4.80 -12.87
C GLN A 132 -9.69 4.09 -12.73
N ILE A 133 -9.45 3.47 -11.58
CA ILE A 133 -8.20 2.76 -11.26
C ILE A 133 -8.47 1.28 -10.96
N PRO A 134 -7.50 0.39 -11.21
CA PRO A 134 -7.63 -1.02 -10.85
C PRO A 134 -7.73 -1.20 -9.33
N LEU A 135 -8.54 -2.17 -8.92
CA LEU A 135 -8.65 -2.62 -7.54
C LEU A 135 -8.43 -4.13 -7.46
N LEU A 136 -7.54 -4.54 -6.57
CA LEU A 136 -7.15 -5.93 -6.37
C LEU A 136 -7.62 -6.43 -4.99
N GLU A 137 -8.16 -7.65 -4.93
CA GLU A 137 -8.76 -8.22 -3.72
C GLU A 137 -8.11 -9.56 -3.35
N PRO A 138 -7.10 -9.59 -2.45
CA PRO A 138 -6.57 -10.84 -1.92
C PRO A 138 -7.58 -11.49 -0.97
N SER A 139 -7.51 -12.82 -0.86
CA SER A 139 -8.38 -13.62 0.02
C SER A 139 -7.64 -14.40 1.10
N THR A 140 -6.31 -14.43 1.05
CA THR A 140 -5.44 -15.15 1.99
C THR A 140 -4.23 -14.28 2.37
N CYS A 141 -3.57 -14.58 3.51
CA CYS A 141 -2.35 -13.86 3.91
C CYS A 141 -1.24 -14.01 2.86
N GLN A 142 -1.11 -15.19 2.22
CA GLN A 142 -0.16 -15.39 1.13
C GLN A 142 -0.44 -14.43 -0.03
N GLN A 143 -1.69 -14.38 -0.49
CA GLN A 143 -2.09 -13.43 -1.54
C GLN A 143 -1.90 -11.98 -1.10
N ALA A 144 -2.16 -11.63 0.16
CA ALA A 144 -1.93 -10.28 0.67
C ALA A 144 -0.45 -9.86 0.55
N LYS A 145 0.48 -10.80 0.71
CA LYS A 145 1.90 -10.57 0.43
C LYS A 145 2.17 -10.42 -1.07
N ASP A 146 1.79 -11.42 -1.86
CA ASP A 146 2.15 -11.51 -3.29
C ASP A 146 1.51 -10.39 -4.14
N ILE A 147 0.32 -9.94 -3.76
CA ILE A 147 -0.45 -8.94 -4.51
C ILE A 147 0.17 -7.54 -4.44
N VAL A 148 1.02 -7.26 -3.45
CA VAL A 148 1.72 -5.98 -3.35
C VAL A 148 2.69 -5.80 -4.51
N THR A 149 3.54 -6.79 -4.78
CA THR A 149 4.47 -6.78 -5.91
C THR A 149 3.70 -6.70 -7.23
N TYR A 150 2.68 -7.54 -7.41
CA TYR A 150 1.85 -7.51 -8.62
C TYR A 150 1.16 -6.16 -8.83
N GLY A 151 0.61 -5.56 -7.78
CA GLY A 151 -0.02 -4.24 -7.85
C GLY A 151 0.98 -3.13 -8.17
N LEU A 152 2.20 -3.21 -7.63
CA LEU A 152 3.26 -2.25 -7.93
C LEU A 152 3.72 -2.34 -9.38
N ASP A 153 3.91 -3.56 -9.90
CA ASP A 153 4.29 -3.78 -11.30
C ASP A 153 3.21 -3.25 -12.25
N LEU A 154 1.93 -3.51 -11.93
CA LEU A 154 0.80 -2.93 -12.67
C LEU A 154 0.80 -1.40 -12.62
N SER A 155 1.08 -0.82 -11.46
CA SER A 155 1.16 0.62 -11.30
C SER A 155 2.27 1.24 -12.15
N ARG A 156 3.43 0.59 -12.23
CA ARG A 156 4.56 1.04 -13.05
C ARG A 156 4.31 0.88 -14.55
N GLU A 157 3.70 -0.23 -14.96
CA GLU A 157 3.40 -0.51 -16.37
C GLU A 157 2.46 0.55 -16.95
N PHE A 158 1.41 0.89 -16.18
CA PHE A 158 0.36 1.79 -16.65
C PHE A 158 0.51 3.23 -16.14
N GLU A 159 1.47 3.48 -15.24
CA GLU A 159 1.68 4.77 -14.55
C GLU A 159 0.42 5.32 -13.86
N ILE A 160 -0.41 4.43 -13.32
CA ILE A 160 -1.64 4.76 -12.57
C ILE A 160 -1.60 4.13 -11.18
N PRO A 161 -2.27 4.70 -10.17
CA PRO A 161 -2.27 4.12 -8.84
C PRO A 161 -3.10 2.83 -8.83
N VAL A 162 -2.66 1.84 -8.05
CA VAL A 162 -3.37 0.56 -7.90
C VAL A 162 -3.90 0.45 -6.48
N MET A 163 -5.22 0.26 -6.34
CA MET A 163 -5.82 0.03 -5.04
C MET A 163 -5.78 -1.46 -4.69
N ILE A 164 -5.40 -1.79 -3.47
CA ILE A 164 -5.49 -3.14 -2.92
C ILE A 164 -6.47 -3.08 -1.76
N ARG A 165 -7.56 -3.83 -1.86
CA ARG A 165 -8.62 -3.84 -0.85
C ARG A 165 -8.44 -5.01 0.10
N SER A 166 -8.34 -4.73 1.39
CA SER A 166 -8.45 -5.73 2.47
C SER A 166 -9.78 -5.55 3.22
N THR A 167 -10.07 -6.50 4.11
CA THR A 167 -11.18 -6.40 5.08
C THR A 167 -10.66 -6.69 6.47
N THR A 168 -11.37 -6.25 7.51
CA THR A 168 -11.08 -6.58 8.93
C THR A 168 -10.73 -8.05 9.15
N ARG A 169 -11.42 -8.96 8.45
CA ARG A 169 -11.18 -10.41 8.57
C ARG A 169 -9.81 -10.80 8.03
N LEU A 170 -9.44 -10.37 6.83
CA LEU A 170 -8.13 -10.69 6.27
C LEU A 170 -7.02 -10.00 7.07
N SER A 171 -7.18 -8.70 7.35
CA SER A 171 -6.21 -7.88 8.06
C SER A 171 -5.76 -8.47 9.39
N HIS A 172 -6.70 -8.99 10.20
CA HIS A 172 -6.39 -9.55 11.53
C HIS A 172 -6.33 -11.09 11.59
N SER A 173 -6.78 -11.81 10.55
CA SER A 173 -6.56 -13.26 10.48
C SER A 173 -5.09 -13.59 10.27
N ARG A 174 -4.63 -14.72 10.82
CA ARG A 174 -3.27 -15.25 10.62
C ARG A 174 -3.28 -16.45 9.70
N GLY A 175 -2.28 -16.53 8.83
CA GLY A 175 -2.06 -17.64 7.92
C GLY A 175 -0.58 -17.95 7.77
N VAL A 176 -0.28 -19.14 7.23
CA VAL A 176 1.08 -19.49 6.84
C VAL A 176 1.42 -18.74 5.56
N VAL A 177 2.55 -18.05 5.55
CA VAL A 177 3.07 -17.28 4.42
C VAL A 177 4.47 -17.77 4.09
N GLU A 178 4.70 -18.05 2.82
CA GLU A 178 6.00 -18.34 2.23
C GLU A 178 6.72 -17.01 1.95
N LEU A 179 7.90 -16.88 2.54
CA LEU A 179 8.72 -15.69 2.50
C LEU A 179 9.68 -15.79 1.30
N GLY A 180 9.68 -14.74 0.47
CA GLY A 180 10.68 -14.54 -0.58
C GLY A 180 11.93 -13.83 -0.07
N ASP A 181 12.89 -13.57 -0.94
CA ASP A 181 14.07 -12.80 -0.58
C ASP A 181 13.69 -11.36 -0.25
N ALA A 182 14.13 -10.86 0.92
CA ALA A 182 13.96 -9.47 1.26
C ALA A 182 14.94 -8.62 0.44
N SER A 183 14.43 -7.68 -0.35
CA SER A 183 15.28 -6.69 -1.01
C SER A 183 15.66 -5.60 -0.01
N SER A 184 16.95 -5.28 0.10
CA SER A 184 17.38 -4.04 0.74
C SER A 184 16.90 -2.85 -0.10
N CYS A 185 16.08 -1.98 0.48
CA CYS A 185 15.64 -0.76 -0.17
C CYS A 185 16.59 0.38 0.18
N SER A 186 17.30 0.91 -0.81
CA SER A 186 17.88 2.24 -0.72
C SER A 186 17.11 3.12 -1.69
N PRO A 187 16.07 3.84 -1.24
CA PRO A 187 15.32 4.73 -2.13
C PRO A 187 16.28 5.80 -2.65
N VAL A 188 16.63 5.71 -3.93
CA VAL A 188 17.39 6.75 -4.65
C VAL A 188 16.38 7.49 -5.51
N PRO A 189 16.00 8.73 -5.16
CA PRO A 189 15.12 9.54 -5.99
C PRO A 189 15.73 9.78 -7.38
N SER A 190 14.88 9.78 -8.39
CA SER A 190 15.22 10.20 -9.75
C SER A 190 15.45 11.72 -9.79
N ASP A 191 16.50 12.18 -10.47
CA ASP A 191 16.70 13.61 -10.75
C ASP A 191 15.77 14.14 -11.85
N VAL A 192 15.01 13.25 -12.51
CA VAL A 192 14.12 13.55 -13.63
C VAL A 192 12.68 13.33 -13.21
N LEU A 193 11.86 14.37 -13.36
CA LEU A 193 10.42 14.29 -13.15
C LEU A 193 9.75 13.50 -14.30
N PRO A 194 8.70 12.72 -14.01
CA PRO A 194 7.91 12.01 -15.00
C PRO A 194 7.42 12.93 -16.13
N SER A 195 7.57 12.46 -17.37
CA SER A 195 7.16 13.21 -18.57
C SER A 195 5.65 13.49 -18.67
N ARG A 196 4.83 12.80 -17.87
CA ARG A 196 3.37 12.93 -17.82
C ARG A 196 2.86 13.71 -16.60
N LEU A 197 3.73 14.31 -15.79
CA LEU A 197 3.31 15.27 -14.77
C LEU A 197 2.83 16.56 -15.46
N TYR A 198 1.51 16.64 -15.66
CA TYR A 198 0.75 17.72 -16.32
C TYR A 198 0.82 17.74 -17.85
#